data_AF-A0A2V8Q4Z0-F1
#
_entry.id   AF-A0A2V8Q4Z0-F1
#
_cell.length_a   1.000
_cell.length_b   1.000
_cell.length_c   1.000
_cell.angle_alpha   90.00
_cell.angle_beta   90.00
_cell.angle_gamma   90.00
#
_symmetry.space_group_name_H-M   'P 1'
#
loop_
_entity.id
_entity.type
_entity.pdbx_description
1 polymer ?
#
loop_
_entity_poly.entity_id
_entity_poly.type
_entity_poly.pdbx_seq_one_letter_code
_entity_poly.pdbx_strand_id
1 'polypeptide(L)'
;MRIEKRLLKVLKGLAEYHDMTLGDLLEGIVLHAFDGRHPFSEETRRRINDLKRIYGLDLDSTASHRLIEKVEVTKRAPARKRRERPA
;
A
#
# COMPACT_ATOMS: atom_id res chain seq x y z
N MET A 1 -1.33 -12.33 -0.33
CA MET A 1 -1.91 -11.29 0.56
C MET A 1 -2.39 -10.13 -0.28
N ARG A 2 -3.58 -9.57 -0.01
CA ARG A 2 -4.10 -8.37 -0.68
C ARG A 2 -4.10 -7.20 0.30
N ILE A 3 -3.62 -6.04 -0.15
CA ILE A 3 -3.51 -4.82 0.65
C ILE A 3 -4.10 -3.66 -0.17
N GLU A 4 -4.81 -2.73 0.47
CA GLU A 4 -5.30 -1.52 -0.19
C GLU A 4 -4.15 -0.70 -0.77
N LYS A 5 -4.34 -0.13 -1.96
CA LYS A 5 -3.29 0.48 -2.76
C LYS A 5 -2.59 1.65 -2.05
N ARG A 6 -3.35 2.54 -1.39
CA ARG A 6 -2.80 3.71 -0.67
C ARG A 6 -2.13 3.27 0.63
N LEU A 7 -2.69 2.31 1.35
CA LEU A 7 -2.05 1.69 2.51
C LEU A 7 -0.71 1.06 2.13
N LEU A 8 -0.64 0.31 1.02
CA LEU A 8 0.60 -0.27 0.53
C LEU A 8 1.65 0.80 0.19
N LYS A 9 1.24 1.95 -0.35
CA LYS A 9 2.15 3.08 -0.60
C LYS A 9 2.71 3.68 0.69
N VAL A 10 1.85 3.86 1.70
CA VAL A 10 2.29 4.32 3.03
C VAL A 10 3.29 3.34 3.64
N LEU A 11 3.00 2.03 3.60
CA LEU A 11 3.90 1.00 4.13
C LEU A 11 5.24 0.97 3.40
N LYS A 12 5.24 1.08 2.06
CA LYS A 12 6.49 1.15 1.28
C LYS A 12 7.30 2.40 1.58
N GLY A 13 6.64 3.57 1.68
CA GLY A 13 7.33 4.81 2.04
C GLY A 13 7.91 4.76 3.46
N LEU A 14 7.24 4.09 4.38
CA LEU A 14 7.74 3.92 5.75
C LEU A 14 8.93 2.95 5.81
N ALA A 15 8.88 1.86 5.04
CA ALA A 15 9.98 0.91 4.93
C ALA A 15 11.24 1.59 4.37
N GLU A 16 11.09 2.39 3.32
CA GLU A 16 12.16 3.21 2.75
C GLU A 16 12.73 4.21 3.77
N TYR A 17 11.87 4.91 4.54
CA TYR A 17 12.32 5.87 5.56
C TYR A 17 13.21 5.24 6.65
N HIS A 18 13.04 3.94 6.91
CA HIS A 18 13.79 3.21 7.91
C HIS A 18 14.84 2.25 7.31
N ASP A 19 15.15 2.39 6.02
CA ASP A 19 16.15 1.56 5.30
C ASP A 19 15.92 0.05 5.49
N MET A 20 14.65 -0.37 5.53
CA MET A 20 14.26 -1.77 5.76
C MET A 20 13.36 -2.31 4.64
N THR A 21 13.29 -3.63 4.53
CA THR A 21 12.35 -4.22 3.57
C THR A 21 10.91 -4.08 4.05
N LEU A 22 9.97 -4.13 3.11
CA LEU A 22 8.54 -4.21 3.46
C LEU A 22 8.22 -5.45 4.31
N GLY A 23 8.97 -6.55 4.10
CA GLY A 23 8.82 -7.78 4.88
C GLY A 23 9.19 -7.57 6.35
N ASP A 24 10.37 -7.02 6.60
CA ASP A 24 10.87 -6.76 7.96
C ASP A 24 9.95 -5.78 8.72
N LEU A 25 9.47 -4.74 8.03
CA LEU A 25 8.50 -3.81 8.59
C LEU A 25 7.22 -4.53 9.03
N LEU A 26 6.66 -5.39 8.17
CA LEU A 26 5.44 -6.11 8.45
C LEU A 26 5.63 -7.13 9.58
N GLU A 27 6.75 -7.85 9.59
CA GLU A 27 7.09 -8.78 10.67
C GLU A 27 7.17 -8.05 12.01
N GLY A 28 7.90 -6.92 12.07
CA GLY A 28 8.00 -6.11 13.27
C GLY A 28 6.64 -5.61 13.78
N ILE A 29 5.77 -5.14 12.88
CA ILE A 29 4.40 -4.70 13.24
C ILE A 29 3.59 -5.87 13.84
N VAL A 30 3.64 -7.04 13.20
CA VAL A 30 2.87 -8.22 13.62
C VAL A 30 3.36 -8.75 14.97
N LEU A 31 4.68 -8.83 15.18
CA LEU A 31 5.25 -9.29 16.46
C LEU A 31 4.86 -8.36 17.62
N HIS A 32 4.95 -7.02 17.43
CA HIS A 32 4.48 -6.09 18.45
C HIS A 32 2.97 -6.22 18.72
N ALA A 33 2.16 -6.48 17.68
CA ALA A 33 0.72 -6.68 17.85
C ALA A 33 0.41 -7.96 18.62
N PHE A 34 1.14 -9.06 18.38
CA PHE A 34 1.03 -10.29 19.16
C PHE A 34 1.40 -10.07 20.63
N ASP A 35 2.38 -9.21 20.92
CA ASP A 35 2.78 -8.82 22.27
C ASP A 35 1.84 -7.78 22.92
N GLY A 36 0.82 -7.28 22.19
CA GLY A 36 -0.07 -6.21 22.67
C GLY A 36 0.62 -4.84 22.80
N ARG A 37 1.74 -4.63 22.11
CA ARG A 37 2.55 -3.41 22.15
C ARG A 37 2.30 -2.54 20.93
N HIS A 38 2.59 -1.25 21.08
CA HIS A 38 2.52 -0.30 19.96
C HIS A 38 3.82 -0.34 19.14
N PRO A 39 3.80 -0.63 17.82
CA PRO A 39 5.01 -0.85 17.02
C PRO A 39 5.79 0.42 16.66
N PHE A 40 5.17 1.59 16.78
CA PHE A 40 5.73 2.85 16.29
C PHE A 40 5.94 3.86 17.40
N SER A 41 7.08 4.57 17.35
CA SER A 41 7.38 5.74 18.17
C SER A 41 6.53 6.94 17.77
N GLU A 42 6.57 8.03 18.55
CA GLU A 42 5.94 9.29 18.17
C GLU A 42 6.46 9.87 16.86
N GLU A 43 7.77 9.78 16.63
CA GLU A 43 8.37 10.27 15.40
C GLU A 43 7.88 9.46 14.19
N THR A 44 7.90 8.14 14.30
CA THR A 44 7.40 7.25 13.25
C THR A 44 5.91 7.50 12.98
N ARG A 45 5.10 7.75 14.02
CA ARG A 45 3.68 8.14 13.86
C ARG A 45 3.51 9.47 13.11
N ARG A 46 4.38 10.46 13.34
CA ARG A 46 4.38 11.72 12.57
C ARG A 46 4.66 11.44 11.08
N ARG A 47 5.64 10.59 10.78
CA ARG A 47 5.93 10.21 9.38
C ARG A 47 4.83 9.42 8.71
N ILE A 48 4.19 8.51 9.44
CA ILE A 48 2.99 7.83 8.94
C ILE A 48 1.92 8.85 8.57
N ASN A 49 1.64 9.85 9.41
CA ASN A 49 0.65 10.88 9.12
C ASN A 49 1.01 11.73 7.89
N ASP A 50 2.29 12.08 7.70
CA ASP A 50 2.75 12.80 6.51
C ASP A 50 2.54 11.95 5.24
N LEU A 51 2.92 10.67 5.27
CA LEU A 51 2.70 9.74 4.16
C LEU A 51 1.21 9.50 3.87
N LYS A 52 0.37 9.41 4.91
CA LYS A 52 -1.10 9.33 4.76
C LYS A 52 -1.63 10.52 3.99
N ARG A 53 -1.18 11.75 4.30
CA ARG A 53 -1.59 12.96 3.56
C ARG A 53 -1.13 12.92 2.11
N ILE A 54 0.13 12.56 1.86
CA ILE A 54 0.72 12.48 0.50
C ILE A 54 -0.06 11.50 -0.39
N TYR A 55 -0.43 10.33 0.14
CA TYR A 55 -1.13 9.30 -0.61
C TYR A 55 -2.65 9.37 -0.50
N GLY A 56 -3.19 10.35 0.21
CA GLY A 56 -4.62 10.52 0.45
C GLY A 56 -5.24 9.32 1.15
N LEU A 57 -4.55 8.70 2.12
CA LEU A 57 -5.07 7.60 2.94
C LEU A 57 -5.86 8.14 4.12
N ASP A 58 -7.18 8.00 4.05
CA ASP A 58 -8.17 8.43 5.03
C ASP A 58 -8.69 7.29 5.93
N LEU A 59 -8.17 6.08 5.74
CA LEU A 59 -8.58 4.91 6.51
C LEU A 59 -8.02 4.94 7.95
N ASP A 60 -8.81 4.37 8.85
CA ASP A 60 -8.45 4.03 10.23
C ASP A 60 -8.77 2.56 10.54
N SER A 61 -8.64 2.15 11.80
CA SER A 61 -8.87 0.77 12.22
C SER A 61 -10.32 0.31 12.01
N THR A 62 -11.30 1.21 11.96
CA THR A 62 -12.71 0.87 11.74
C THR A 62 -12.99 0.40 10.30
N ALA A 63 -12.10 0.72 9.37
CA ALA A 63 -12.16 0.25 7.99
C ALA A 63 -11.62 -1.18 7.81
N SER A 64 -11.01 -1.76 8.85
CA SER A 64 -10.50 -3.14 8.83
C SER A 64 -11.58 -4.12 8.38
N HIS A 65 -11.21 -5.06 7.49
CA HIS A 65 -12.09 -6.10 6.93
C HIS A 65 -13.28 -5.62 6.08
N ARG A 66 -13.47 -4.31 5.89
CA ARG A 66 -14.60 -3.73 5.14
C ARG A 66 -14.21 -3.20 3.75
N LEU A 67 -12.96 -3.38 3.35
CA LEU A 67 -12.44 -2.87 2.07
C LEU A 67 -12.89 -3.77 0.91
N ILE A 68 -13.96 -3.38 0.23
CA ILE A 68 -14.47 -4.02 -0.99
C ILE A 68 -13.66 -3.52 -2.20
N GLU A 69 -13.27 -4.43 -3.09
CA GLU A 69 -12.52 -4.08 -4.31
C GLU A 69 -13.39 -3.27 -5.28
N LYS A 70 -12.90 -2.11 -5.72
CA LYS A 70 -13.26 -1.63 -7.06
C LYS A 70 -12.31 -2.31 -8.02
N VAL A 71 -12.81 -3.30 -8.76
CA VAL A 71 -12.07 -3.85 -9.90
C VAL A 71 -11.95 -2.72 -10.92
N GLU A 72 -10.79 -2.08 -11.01
CA GLU A 72 -10.50 -1.17 -12.11
C GLU A 72 -10.43 -2.03 -13.38
N VAL A 73 -11.51 -2.03 -14.17
CA VAL A 73 -11.52 -2.64 -15.49
C VAL A 73 -10.56 -1.83 -16.36
N THR A 74 -9.31 -2.27 -16.44
CA THR A 74 -8.35 -1.72 -17.37
C THR A 74 -8.88 -1.98 -18.78
N LYS A 75 -9.42 -0.95 -19.44
CA LYS A 75 -9.75 -1.00 -20.87
C LYS A 75 -8.46 -1.24 -21.64
N ARG A 76 -8.14 -2.51 -21.94
CA ARG A 76 -7.05 -2.84 -22.87
C ARG A 76 -7.41 -2.20 -24.21
N ALA A 77 -6.54 -1.31 -24.70
CA ALA A 77 -6.69 -0.71 -26.02
C ALA A 77 -6.71 -1.81 -27.09
N PRO A 78 -7.58 -1.73 -28.11
CA PRO A 78 -7.66 -2.75 -29.14
C PRO A 78 -6.34 -2.80 -29.93
N ALA A 79 -5.82 -4.02 -30.11
CA ALA A 79 -4.61 -4.27 -30.87
C ALA A 79 -4.75 -3.70 -32.29
N ARG A 80 -3.85 -2.79 -32.68
CA ARG A 80 -3.80 -2.23 -34.04
C ARG A 80 -3.57 -3.39 -35.03
N LYS A 81 -4.55 -3.66 -35.90
CA LYS A 81 -4.39 -4.58 -37.04
C LYS A 81 -3.19 -4.13 -37.87
N ARG A 82 -2.15 -4.96 -37.90
CA ARG A 82 -0.97 -4.83 -38.75
C ARG A 82 -1.46 -4.84 -40.21
N ARG A 83 -1.40 -3.69 -40.90
CA ARG A 83 -1.70 -3.61 -42.33
C ARG A 83 -0.70 -4.48 -43.09
N GLU A 84 -1.19 -5.52 -43.73
CA GLU A 84 -0.44 -6.31 -44.70
C GLU A 84 -0.07 -5.41 -45.88
N ARG A 85 1.21 -5.43 -46.27
CA ARG A 85 1.70 -4.76 -47.48
C ARG A 85 1.42 -5.68 -48.67
N PRO A 86 0.81 -5.20 -49.78
CA PRO A 86 0.72 -5.98 -51.00
C PRO A 86 2.08 -6.05 -51.71
N ALA A 87 2.24 -7.15 -52.46
CA ALA A 87 3.43 -7.55 -53.21
C ALA A 87 3.72 -6.65 -54.43
#